data_AF-A0A2A5DG48-F1
#
_entry.id   AF-A0A2A5DG48-F1
#
_cell.length_a   1.000
_cell.length_b   1.000
_cell.length_c   1.000
_cell.angle_alpha   90.00
_cell.angle_beta   90.00
_cell.angle_gamma   90.00
#
_symmetry.space_group_name_H-M   'P 1'
#
loop_
_entity.id
_entity.type
_entity.pdbx_description
1 polymer ?
#
loop_
_entity_poly.entity_id
_entity_poly.type
_entity_poly.pdbx_seq_one_letter_code
_entity_poly.pdbx_strand_id
1 'polypeptide(L)'
;MPTLMTAAKSARAPYMTPSGPDVLNPVVALSGNADEIFVTGTADDTLFENSNGAEPVQNITAAECYIDIPPWEAGAVAIPLTASDGSFNASQEGITGTVSVGALSVGQHILFIRAQDSNGNWGNITAVFYTKSASGIPAMSWPALVLLALIVASLGGLAMRWRSERS
;
A
#
# COMPACT_ATOMS: atom_id res chain seq x y z
N MET A 1 -39.77 14.24 26.74
CA MET A 1 -39.37 13.17 25.79
C MET A 1 -38.87 13.83 24.51
N PRO A 2 -37.61 13.65 24.10
CA PRO A 2 -37.13 14.12 22.80
C PRO A 2 -37.95 13.47 21.68
N THR A 3 -38.28 14.20 20.62
CA THR A 3 -39.14 13.73 19.52
C THR A 3 -38.31 13.13 18.39
N LEU A 4 -38.91 12.35 17.48
CA LEU A 4 -38.24 11.83 16.27
C LEU A 4 -37.53 12.93 15.45
N MET A 5 -37.97 14.18 15.58
CA MET A 5 -37.33 15.36 15.00
C MET A 5 -35.92 15.62 15.55
N THR A 6 -35.69 15.30 16.83
CA THR A 6 -34.37 15.38 17.49
C THR A 6 -33.49 14.18 17.12
N ALA A 7 -34.08 12.99 16.96
CA ALA A 7 -33.35 11.80 16.49
C ALA A 7 -32.88 11.92 15.02
N ALA A 8 -33.69 12.54 14.16
CA ALA A 8 -33.30 12.83 12.77
C ALA A 8 -32.18 13.89 12.66
N LYS A 9 -32.08 14.82 13.63
CA LYS A 9 -30.98 15.79 13.69
C LYS A 9 -29.63 15.12 14.01
N SER A 10 -29.60 14.13 14.91
CA SER A 10 -28.40 13.33 15.18
C SER A 10 -28.08 12.31 14.08
N ALA A 11 -29.09 11.82 13.34
CA ALA A 11 -28.87 10.91 12.20
C ALA A 11 -28.32 11.63 10.94
N ARG A 12 -28.37 12.97 10.90
CA ARG A 12 -27.97 13.80 9.74
C ARG A 12 -26.70 14.62 9.99
N ALA A 13 -25.78 14.13 10.83
CA ALA A 13 -24.39 14.58 10.83
C ALA A 13 -23.46 13.58 10.11
N PRO A 14 -23.66 13.24 8.82
CA PRO A 14 -22.71 12.44 8.05
C PRO A 14 -21.48 13.26 7.61
N TYR A 15 -21.27 14.43 8.21
CA TYR A 15 -20.21 15.40 7.93
C TYR A 15 -19.56 15.89 9.24
N MET A 16 -19.39 15.01 10.23
CA MET A 16 -18.26 15.21 11.12
C MET A 16 -17.04 15.05 10.21
N THR A 17 -16.52 16.16 9.69
CA THR A 17 -15.15 16.20 9.16
C THR A 17 -14.30 15.48 10.20
N PRO A 18 -13.57 14.43 9.84
CA PRO A 18 -12.61 13.87 10.78
C PRO A 18 -11.78 15.04 11.30
N SER A 19 -11.88 15.33 12.59
CA SER A 19 -11.22 16.48 13.24
C SER A 19 -9.71 16.26 13.35
N GLY A 20 -9.14 15.48 12.45
CA GLY A 20 -7.74 15.11 12.45
C GLY A 20 -7.17 15.19 11.04
N PRO A 21 -5.87 14.93 10.91
CA PRO A 21 -5.08 15.35 9.77
C PRO A 21 -5.29 14.49 8.53
N ASP A 22 -5.27 15.14 7.36
CA ASP A 22 -5.35 14.48 6.07
C ASP A 22 -3.97 14.04 5.57
N VAL A 23 -3.89 12.88 4.91
CA VAL A 23 -2.65 12.39 4.29
C VAL A 23 -2.65 12.71 2.79
N LEU A 24 -1.74 13.59 2.39
CA LEU A 24 -1.57 14.12 1.05
C LEU A 24 -0.41 13.45 0.31
N ASN A 25 -0.60 13.33 -1.00
CA ASN A 25 0.40 12.84 -1.96
C ASN A 25 1.17 11.58 -1.51
N PRO A 26 0.49 10.54 -0.99
CA PRO A 26 1.21 9.35 -0.57
C PRO A 26 1.85 8.65 -1.78
N VAL A 27 3.11 8.28 -1.64
CA VAL A 27 3.89 7.56 -2.65
C VAL A 27 4.34 6.22 -2.07
N VAL A 28 4.19 5.18 -2.86
CA VAL A 28 4.70 3.84 -2.55
C VAL A 28 5.77 3.50 -3.58
N ALA A 29 7.00 3.28 -3.11
CA ALA A 29 8.14 2.93 -3.93
C ALA A 29 8.72 1.58 -3.52
N LEU A 30 9.33 0.86 -4.46
CA LEU A 30 10.06 -0.37 -4.13
C LEU A 30 11.31 -0.03 -3.31
N SER A 31 11.56 -0.83 -2.28
CA SER A 31 12.87 -0.81 -1.61
C SER A 31 13.90 -1.54 -2.49
N GLY A 32 15.19 -1.33 -2.22
CA GLY A 32 16.26 -2.14 -2.82
C GLY A 32 16.13 -3.63 -2.48
N ASN A 33 15.33 -3.97 -1.47
CA ASN A 33 14.92 -5.33 -1.12
C ASN A 33 13.58 -5.68 -1.78
N ALA A 34 13.51 -6.86 -2.40
CA ALA A 34 12.32 -7.30 -3.14
C ALA A 34 11.06 -7.50 -2.26
N ASP A 35 11.24 -7.63 -0.96
CA ASP A 35 10.17 -7.90 0.02
C ASP A 35 9.79 -6.66 0.84
N GLU A 36 10.25 -5.48 0.45
CA GLU A 36 9.99 -4.23 1.16
C GLU A 36 9.57 -3.11 0.20
N ILE A 37 8.75 -2.21 0.71
CA ILE A 37 8.37 -0.97 0.05
C ILE A 37 8.65 0.21 0.99
N PHE A 38 8.95 1.35 0.40
CA PHE A 38 8.96 2.64 1.08
C PHE A 38 7.62 3.33 0.86
N VAL A 39 7.00 3.74 1.96
CA VAL A 39 5.79 4.55 1.95
C VAL A 39 6.19 5.95 2.41
N THR A 40 5.84 6.96 1.63
CA THR A 40 6.01 8.37 1.99
C THR A 40 4.73 9.15 1.77
N GLY A 41 4.60 10.33 2.38
CA GLY A 41 3.48 11.25 2.17
C GLY A 41 3.61 12.48 3.07
N THR A 42 2.60 13.33 3.08
CA THR A 42 2.51 14.49 3.98
C THR A 42 1.22 14.41 4.79
N ALA A 43 1.32 14.36 6.11
CA ALA A 43 0.17 14.56 6.99
C ALA A 43 -0.04 16.06 7.20
N ASP A 44 -1.27 16.54 7.05
CA ASP A 44 -1.60 17.97 7.12
C ASP A 44 -2.90 18.19 7.89
N ASP A 45 -2.80 18.85 9.04
CA ASP A 45 -3.90 19.24 9.90
C ASP A 45 -4.41 20.67 9.62
N THR A 46 -3.99 21.28 8.52
CA THR A 46 -4.41 22.65 8.16
C THR A 46 -5.55 22.69 7.16
N LEU A 47 -5.97 21.53 6.65
CA LEU A 47 -6.95 21.40 5.57
C LEU A 47 -8.42 21.46 6.01
N PHE A 48 -8.69 22.00 7.20
CA PHE A 48 -10.06 22.13 7.69
C PHE A 48 -10.87 23.18 6.91
N GLU A 49 -12.10 22.80 6.57
CA GLU A 49 -13.09 23.70 5.99
C GLU A 49 -13.59 24.72 7.04
N ASN A 50 -12.96 25.90 7.09
CA ASN A 50 -13.27 26.98 8.05
C ASN A 50 -14.61 27.71 7.77
N SER A 51 -15.47 27.15 6.91
CA SER A 51 -16.71 27.79 6.46
C SER A 51 -17.76 27.98 7.58
N ASN A 52 -17.62 27.28 8.72
CA ASN A 52 -18.58 27.35 9.83
C ASN A 52 -17.92 27.46 11.23
N GLY A 53 -16.65 27.87 11.30
CA GLY A 53 -15.88 28.00 12.54
C GLY A 53 -14.41 27.63 12.36
N ALA A 54 -13.53 28.25 13.14
CA ALA A 54 -12.10 27.92 13.17
C ALA A 54 -11.89 26.68 14.02
N GLU A 55 -11.64 25.55 13.36
CA GLU A 55 -11.12 24.37 14.04
C GLU A 55 -9.66 24.64 14.45
N PRO A 56 -9.28 24.32 15.69
CA PRO A 56 -7.91 24.48 16.12
C PRO A 56 -7.03 23.54 15.30
N VAL A 57 -5.89 24.02 14.82
CA VAL A 57 -4.86 23.19 14.18
C VAL A 57 -3.98 22.59 15.27
N GLN A 58 -3.67 21.31 15.15
CA GLN A 58 -2.84 20.55 16.07
C GLN A 58 -1.56 20.07 15.37
N ASN A 59 -0.56 19.73 16.18
CA ASN A 59 0.61 19.05 15.66
C ASN A 59 0.25 17.59 15.39
N ILE A 60 0.81 17.02 14.33
CA ILE A 60 0.77 15.59 14.09
C ILE A 60 1.54 14.90 15.22
N THR A 61 1.08 13.73 15.67
CA THR A 61 1.78 12.93 16.70
C THR A 61 2.02 11.49 16.30
N ALA A 62 1.22 10.96 15.38
CA ALA A 62 1.38 9.61 14.86
C ALA A 62 0.91 9.50 13.41
N ALA A 63 1.46 8.54 12.69
CA ALA A 63 0.96 8.11 11.40
C ALA A 63 1.09 6.59 11.28
N GLU A 64 0.12 5.95 10.64
CA GLU A 64 0.04 4.51 10.51
C GLU A 64 -0.41 4.12 9.11
N CYS A 65 0.05 2.97 8.65
CA CYS A 65 -0.49 2.31 7.47
C CYS A 65 -0.98 0.88 7.76
N TYR A 66 -1.92 0.43 6.95
CA TYR A 66 -2.50 -0.91 6.97
C TYR A 66 -2.47 -1.48 5.56
N ILE A 67 -2.32 -2.80 5.43
CA ILE A 67 -2.33 -3.48 4.14
C ILE A 67 -3.57 -4.36 4.04
N ASP A 68 -4.34 -4.17 2.97
CA ASP A 68 -5.57 -4.88 2.55
C ASP A 68 -6.75 -4.86 3.53
N ILE A 69 -6.48 -4.90 4.83
CA ILE A 69 -7.48 -4.85 5.90
C ILE A 69 -7.51 -3.42 6.45
N PRO A 70 -8.61 -2.67 6.28
CA PRO A 70 -8.70 -1.30 6.76
C PRO A 70 -8.79 -1.25 8.30
N PRO A 71 -8.43 -0.12 8.93
CA PRO A 71 -8.33 0.00 10.39
C PRO A 71 -9.63 -0.23 11.18
N TRP A 72 -10.79 -0.13 10.52
CA TRP A 72 -12.10 -0.34 11.15
C TRP A 72 -12.54 -1.82 11.13
N GLU A 73 -11.79 -2.70 10.46
CA GLU A 73 -12.12 -4.12 10.33
C GLU A 73 -11.30 -4.98 11.30
N ALA A 74 -11.88 -6.09 11.75
CA ALA A 74 -11.21 -6.99 12.68
C ALA A 74 -10.00 -7.67 12.00
N GLY A 75 -8.87 -7.69 12.69
CA GLY A 75 -7.62 -8.25 12.16
C GLY A 75 -6.71 -7.25 11.44
N ALA A 76 -7.08 -5.97 11.41
CA ALA A 76 -6.21 -4.90 10.93
C ALA A 76 -4.94 -4.80 11.78
N VAL A 77 -3.78 -4.79 11.12
CA VAL A 77 -2.47 -4.64 11.77
C VAL A 77 -1.93 -3.25 11.44
N ALA A 78 -1.77 -2.42 12.46
CA ALA A 78 -1.19 -1.09 12.32
C ALA A 78 0.33 -1.21 12.13
N ILE A 79 0.83 -0.58 11.07
CA ILE A 79 2.25 -0.46 10.79
C ILE A 79 2.64 1.01 11.02
N PRO A 80 3.44 1.32 12.05
CA PRO A 80 3.75 2.70 12.38
C PRO A 80 4.63 3.33 11.30
N LEU A 81 4.29 4.56 10.92
CA LEU A 81 5.13 5.44 10.13
C LEU A 81 5.84 6.44 11.04
N THR A 82 6.94 6.99 10.55
CA THR A 82 7.78 7.93 11.28
C THR A 82 7.77 9.30 10.59
N ALA A 83 8.04 10.35 11.35
CA ALA A 83 8.28 11.67 10.78
C ALA A 83 9.57 11.66 9.95
N SER A 84 9.55 12.30 8.79
CA SER A 84 10.66 12.29 7.82
C SER A 84 11.88 13.05 8.33
N ASP A 85 11.68 14.00 9.24
CA ASP A 85 12.72 14.76 9.93
C ASP A 85 13.12 14.11 11.28
N GLY A 86 12.43 13.03 11.67
CA GLY A 86 12.65 12.28 12.90
C GLY A 86 11.81 12.71 14.09
N SER A 87 10.95 13.72 14.00
CA SER A 87 10.09 14.12 15.13
C SER A 87 8.77 14.77 14.68
N PHE A 88 7.65 14.13 15.03
CA PHE A 88 6.31 14.70 14.90
C PHE A 88 6.16 15.96 15.77
N ASN A 89 6.33 17.15 15.18
CA ASN A 89 6.36 18.42 15.92
C ASN A 89 5.72 19.60 15.19
N ALA A 90 5.12 19.36 14.02
CA ALA A 90 4.45 20.37 13.22
C ALA A 90 3.00 19.97 12.90
N SER A 91 2.19 20.94 12.49
CA SER A 91 0.84 20.72 11.98
C SER A 91 0.79 20.16 10.56
N GLN A 92 1.92 20.24 9.86
CA GLN A 92 2.16 19.57 8.60
C GLN A 92 3.47 18.80 8.75
N GLU A 93 3.43 17.48 8.56
CA GLU A 93 4.57 16.61 8.80
C GLU A 93 4.78 15.65 7.63
N GLY A 94 6.03 15.50 7.19
CA GLY A 94 6.37 14.47 6.22
C GLY A 94 6.35 13.11 6.89
N ILE A 95 5.63 12.13 6.37
CA ILE A 95 5.59 10.76 6.90
C ILE A 95 6.38 9.80 6.02
N THR A 96 7.10 8.88 6.65
CA THR A 96 7.91 7.86 5.96
C THR A 96 7.98 6.56 6.75
N GLY A 97 8.06 5.43 6.05
CA GLY A 97 8.27 4.13 6.68
C GLY A 97 8.61 3.03 5.67
N THR A 98 9.26 1.99 6.17
CA THR A 98 9.50 0.76 5.43
C THR A 98 8.45 -0.27 5.81
N VAL A 99 7.79 -0.84 4.82
CA VAL A 99 6.71 -1.82 5.01
C VAL A 99 7.12 -3.13 4.37
N SER A 100 7.06 -4.22 5.14
CA SER A 100 7.35 -5.56 4.64
C SER A 100 6.16 -6.10 3.84
N VAL A 101 6.41 -6.47 2.59
CA VAL A 101 5.43 -7.01 1.64
C VAL A 101 5.74 -8.46 1.23
N GLY A 102 6.77 -9.08 1.82
CA GLY A 102 7.20 -10.44 1.49
C GLY A 102 6.12 -11.51 1.65
N ALA A 103 5.26 -11.38 2.66
CA ALA A 103 4.15 -12.32 2.91
C ALA A 103 2.93 -12.11 1.99
N LEU A 104 2.87 -11.01 1.23
CA LEU A 104 1.74 -10.74 0.33
C LEU A 104 1.77 -11.68 -0.88
N SER A 105 0.59 -12.05 -1.37
CA SER A 105 0.45 -12.74 -2.65
C SER A 105 0.89 -11.87 -3.82
N VAL A 106 1.19 -12.47 -4.97
CA VAL A 106 1.36 -11.69 -6.21
C VAL A 106 0.00 -11.11 -6.62
N GLY A 107 -0.07 -9.81 -6.88
CA GLY A 107 -1.33 -9.15 -7.21
C GLY A 107 -1.39 -7.68 -6.78
N GLN A 108 -2.58 -7.10 -6.87
CA GLN A 108 -2.88 -5.76 -6.40
C GLN A 108 -3.27 -5.81 -4.92
N HIS A 109 -2.69 -4.90 -4.15
CA HIS A 109 -2.91 -4.69 -2.73
C HIS A 109 -3.28 -3.22 -2.49
N ILE A 110 -3.98 -2.95 -1.40
CA ILE A 110 -4.37 -1.60 -1.01
C ILE A 110 -3.68 -1.25 0.30
N LEU A 111 -3.00 -0.11 0.33
CA LEU A 111 -2.46 0.47 1.54
C LEU A 111 -3.41 1.57 2.02
N PHE A 112 -3.88 1.44 3.25
CA PHE A 112 -4.68 2.47 3.94
C PHE A 112 -3.75 3.23 4.87
N ILE A 113 -3.67 4.55 4.73
CA ILE A 113 -2.79 5.41 5.52
C ILE A 113 -3.65 6.43 6.26
N ARG A 114 -3.33 6.69 7.52
CA ARG A 114 -3.97 7.72 8.33
C ARG A 114 -2.96 8.37 9.28
N ALA A 115 -3.25 9.59 9.69
CA ALA A 115 -2.47 10.31 10.68
C ALA A 115 -3.35 10.71 11.88
N GLN A 116 -2.68 10.98 12.99
CA GLN A 116 -3.28 11.39 14.26
C GLN A 116 -2.68 12.70 14.71
N ASP A 117 -3.53 13.60 15.19
CA ASP A 117 -3.11 14.86 15.80
C ASP A 117 -2.71 14.72 17.28
N SER A 118 -2.34 15.83 17.92
CA SER A 118 -2.00 15.91 19.34
C SER A 118 -3.19 15.79 20.29
N ASN A 119 -4.41 15.97 19.77
CA ASN A 119 -5.65 15.81 20.53
C ASN A 119 -6.13 14.35 20.51
N GLY A 120 -5.45 13.48 19.77
CA GLY A 120 -5.78 12.08 19.61
C GLY A 120 -6.83 11.81 18.53
N ASN A 121 -7.18 12.80 17.71
CA ASN A 121 -8.11 12.63 16.61
C ASN A 121 -7.38 12.00 15.41
N TRP A 122 -7.97 10.93 14.88
CA TRP A 122 -7.54 10.33 13.63
C TRP A 122 -8.24 11.03 12.46
N GLY A 123 -7.46 11.44 11.47
CA GLY A 123 -8.00 12.03 10.25
C GLY A 123 -8.51 10.99 9.25
N ASN A 124 -8.83 11.46 8.05
CA ASN A 124 -9.33 10.62 6.97
C ASN A 124 -8.30 9.55 6.57
N ILE A 125 -8.83 8.45 6.04
CA ILE A 125 -8.01 7.36 5.55
C ILE A 125 -7.78 7.55 4.05
N THR A 126 -6.52 7.64 3.67
CA THR A 126 -6.08 7.72 2.29
C THR A 126 -5.68 6.33 1.80
N ALA A 127 -6.20 5.90 0.65
CA ALA A 127 -5.90 4.59 0.07
C ALA A 127 -4.96 4.71 -1.14
N VAL A 128 -3.95 3.83 -1.22
CA VAL A 128 -2.98 3.77 -2.32
C VAL A 128 -2.84 2.33 -2.80
N PHE A 129 -2.77 2.14 -4.11
CA PHE A 129 -2.54 0.81 -4.68
C PHE A 129 -1.05 0.46 -4.72
N TYR A 130 -0.73 -0.77 -4.34
CA TYR A 130 0.56 -1.40 -4.54
C TYR A 130 0.37 -2.69 -5.34
N THR A 131 1.21 -2.92 -6.36
CA THR A 131 1.16 -4.16 -7.15
C THR A 131 2.41 -4.97 -6.89
N LYS A 132 2.25 -6.12 -6.22
CA LYS A 132 3.32 -7.10 -6.07
C LYS A 132 3.45 -7.91 -7.35
N SER A 133 4.64 -7.88 -7.95
CA SER A 133 4.97 -8.70 -9.12
C SER A 133 5.54 -10.05 -8.68
N ALA A 134 5.36 -11.09 -9.49
CA ALA A 134 6.05 -12.36 -9.27
C ALA A 134 7.57 -12.14 -9.38
N SER A 135 8.31 -12.52 -8.33
CA SER A 135 9.76 -12.68 -8.48
C SER A 135 9.97 -13.75 -9.55
N GLY A 136 10.72 -13.39 -10.59
CA GLY A 136 10.73 -14.12 -11.86
C GLY A 136 10.96 -15.61 -11.69
N ILE A 137 10.37 -16.40 -12.60
CA ILE A 137 10.85 -17.76 -12.90
C ILE A 137 12.39 -17.72 -12.86
N PRO A 138 13.06 -18.63 -12.13
CA PRO A 138 14.52 -18.61 -12.06
C PRO A 138 15.03 -18.53 -13.49
N ALA A 139 15.92 -17.57 -13.78
CA ALA A 139 16.50 -17.42 -15.10
C ALA A 139 17.06 -18.79 -15.47
N MET A 140 16.30 -19.53 -16.28
CA MET A 140 16.68 -20.85 -16.73
C MET A 140 17.92 -20.57 -17.55
N SER A 141 19.09 -20.86 -16.97
CA SER A 141 20.36 -20.61 -17.64
C SER A 141 20.25 -21.17 -19.06
N TRP A 142 20.78 -20.46 -20.04
CA TRP A 142 20.68 -20.85 -21.44
C TRP A 142 20.97 -22.36 -21.72
N PRO A 143 21.85 -23.08 -20.97
CA PRO A 143 21.95 -24.54 -21.15
C PRO A 143 20.74 -25.36 -20.66
N ALA A 144 19.99 -24.90 -19.66
CA ALA A 144 18.82 -25.61 -19.14
C ALA A 144 17.59 -25.52 -20.07
N LEU A 145 17.53 -24.49 -20.94
CA LEU A 145 16.57 -24.41 -22.04
C LEU A 145 16.91 -25.38 -23.20
N VAL A 146 18.20 -25.62 -23.45
CA VAL A 146 18.68 -26.55 -24.48
C VAL A 146 18.44 -28.00 -24.09
N LEU A 147 18.55 -28.35 -22.80
CA LEU A 147 18.28 -29.71 -22.31
C LEU A 147 16.81 -30.12 -22.46
N LEU A 148 15.87 -29.18 -22.27
CA LEU A 148 14.42 -29.43 -22.45
C LEU A 148 14.06 -29.62 -23.93
N ALA A 149 14.71 -28.89 -24.85
CA ALA A 149 14.51 -29.02 -26.29
C ALA A 149 15.14 -30.32 -26.88
N LEU A 150 16.24 -30.81 -26.31
CA LEU A 150 16.91 -32.05 -26.74
C LEU A 150 16.18 -33.34 -26.34
N ILE A 151 15.37 -33.31 -25.28
CA ILE A 151 14.56 -34.48 -24.86
C ILE A 151 13.36 -34.71 -25.78
N VAL A 152 12.78 -33.64 -26.36
CA VAL A 152 11.67 -33.76 -27.33
C VAL A 152 12.18 -34.19 -28.72
N ALA A 153 13.40 -33.80 -29.10
CA ALA A 153 13.98 -34.17 -30.40
C ALA A 153 14.55 -35.61 -30.45
N SER A 154 14.79 -36.27 -29.31
CA SER A 154 15.37 -37.63 -29.28
C SER A 154 14.34 -38.77 -29.28
N LEU A 155 13.05 -38.49 -29.04
CA LEU A 155 11.98 -39.49 -29.16
C LEU A 155 11.34 -39.58 -30.56
N GLY A 156 11.68 -38.69 -31.49
CA GLY A 156 11.05 -38.62 -32.83
C GLY A 156 11.89 -39.11 -34.01
N GLY A 157 13.12 -39.58 -33.80
CA GLY A 157 14.11 -39.77 -34.87
C GLY A 157 14.51 -41.20 -35.18
N LEU A 158 13.57 -42.16 -35.23
CA LEU A 158 13.84 -43.54 -35.68
C LEU A 158 13.08 -43.90 -36.98
N ALA A 159 13.34 -43.15 -38.06
CA ALA A 159 13.11 -43.55 -39.46
C ALA A 159 13.80 -42.46 -40.30
N MET A 160 14.64 -42.68 -41.29
CA MET A 160 14.75 -43.77 -42.25
C MET A 160 16.11 -43.60 -42.93
N ARG A 161 16.94 -44.63 -42.94
CA ARG A 161 18.16 -44.69 -43.76
C ARG A 161 17.74 -44.74 -45.24
N TRP A 162 18.21 -43.80 -46.07
CA TRP A 162 18.33 -44.03 -47.51
C TRP A 162 19.77 -43.72 -47.96
N ARG A 163 20.26 -44.61 -48.82
CA ARG A 163 21.66 -44.91 -49.17
C ARG A 163 21.95 -44.41 -50.59
N SER A 164 23.20 -43.98 -50.79
CA SER A 164 23.97 -43.81 -52.05
C SER A 164 23.42 -42.82 -53.11
N GLU A 165 24.22 -42.17 -53.94
CA GLU A 165 25.50 -42.54 -54.56
C GLU A 165 26.48 -41.36 -54.71
N ARG A 166 27.76 -41.73 -54.80
CA ARG A 166 28.89 -40.92 -55.25
C ARG A 166 28.88 -40.83 -56.78
N SER A 167 29.10 -39.63 -57.32
CA SER A 167 30.12 -39.29 -58.32
C SER A 167 30.04 -37.82 -58.68
#